data_AF-A0A9W7M0Z6-F1
#
_entry.id   AF-A0A9W7M0Z6-F1
#
_cell.length_a   1.000
_cell.length_b   1.000
_cell.length_c   1.000
_cell.angle_alpha   90.00
_cell.angle_beta   90.00
_cell.angle_gamma   90.00
#
_symmetry.space_group_name_H-M   'P 1'
#
loop_
_entity.id
_entity.type
_entity.pdbx_description
1 polymer ?
#
loop_
_entity_poly.entity_id
_entity_poly.type
_entity_poly.pdbx_seq_one_letter_code
_entity_poly.pdbx_strand_id
1 'polypeptide(L)'
;MTIPLHCLGFALTPRFYDHIYLETPAPGGFIRRAPNLDKEVVMGCMEAFSKIAENADEEKQLRDQFVEFQLKKGIYSMPQAQMDDVTMDAIDWWSIYGSQTPELAEVAKKVLSQPISSSSAERAWSTYRHVHSLKRNRLNSSRADKLVYIHTNLRLISRYTDSYKNGPYRK
;
A
#
# COMPACT_ATOMS: atom_id res chain seq x y z
N MET A 1 3.05 7.78 8.55
CA MET A 1 2.97 7.33 7.14
C MET A 1 4.11 8.03 6.43
N THR A 2 5.06 7.28 5.87
CA THR A 2 6.27 7.86 5.27
C THR A 2 5.98 8.28 3.84
N ILE A 3 6.43 9.47 3.43
CA ILE A 3 6.29 9.99 2.06
C ILE A 3 6.72 8.95 0.99
N PRO A 4 7.84 8.21 1.17
CA PRO A 4 8.24 7.12 0.27
C PRO A 4 7.16 6.07 -0.01
N LEU A 5 6.45 5.61 1.02
CA LEU A 5 5.45 4.56 0.85
C LEU A 5 4.20 5.07 0.12
N HIS A 6 3.86 6.35 0.29
CA HIS A 6 2.82 7.01 -0.50
C HIS A 6 3.20 7.14 -1.96
N CYS A 7 4.43 7.56 -2.25
CA CYS A 7 4.96 7.61 -3.61
C CYS A 7 4.89 6.23 -4.26
N LEU A 8 5.28 5.18 -3.54
CA LEU A 8 5.21 3.81 -4.03
C LEU A 8 3.76 3.34 -4.25
N GLY A 9 2.85 3.59 -3.31
CA GLY A 9 1.44 3.23 -3.48
C GLY A 9 0.79 3.95 -4.67
N PHE A 10 1.12 5.23 -4.86
CA PHE A 10 0.73 5.99 -6.05
C PHE A 10 1.31 5.34 -7.31
N ALA A 11 2.61 5.08 -7.36
CA ALA A 11 3.23 4.52 -8.55
C ALA A 11 2.87 3.05 -8.82
N LEU A 12 2.35 2.30 -7.86
CA LEU A 12 1.88 0.92 -8.05
C LEU A 12 0.38 0.84 -8.40
N THR A 13 -0.31 1.97 -8.54
CA THR A 13 -1.72 1.99 -8.96
C THR A 13 -1.82 2.18 -10.48
N PRO A 14 -2.21 1.15 -11.25
CA PRO A 14 -2.18 1.19 -12.72
C PRO A 14 -2.98 2.35 -13.33
N ARG A 15 -4.13 2.67 -12.74
CA ARG A 15 -5.01 3.79 -13.13
C ARG A 15 -4.28 5.12 -13.30
N PHE A 16 -3.21 5.38 -12.55
CA PHE A 16 -2.51 6.66 -12.63
C PHE A 16 -1.59 6.80 -13.85
N TYR A 17 -1.45 5.74 -14.65
CA TYR A 17 -0.79 5.75 -15.95
C TYR A 17 -1.79 5.84 -17.13
N ASP A 18 -3.09 5.81 -16.86
CA ASP A 18 -4.12 5.89 -17.89
C ASP A 18 -4.19 7.29 -18.53
N HIS A 19 -4.45 7.31 -19.83
CA HIS A 19 -4.50 8.53 -20.63
C HIS A 19 -5.63 9.46 -20.17
N ILE A 20 -6.83 8.92 -19.93
CA ILE A 20 -7.99 9.72 -19.52
C ILE A 20 -7.74 10.31 -18.14
N TYR A 21 -7.16 9.54 -17.22
CA TYR A 21 -6.76 10.05 -15.92
C TYR A 21 -5.78 11.22 -16.04
N LEU A 22 -4.76 11.13 -16.89
CA LEU A 22 -3.71 12.14 -17.05
C LEU A 22 -4.20 13.42 -17.73
N GLU A 23 -5.10 13.30 -18.71
CA GLU A 23 -5.72 14.46 -19.37
C GLU A 23 -6.71 15.19 -18.48
N THR A 24 -7.35 14.47 -17.55
CA THR A 24 -8.30 15.07 -16.62
C THR A 24 -7.55 15.92 -15.57
N PRO A 25 -7.82 17.22 -15.45
CA PRO A 25 -7.15 18.06 -14.47
C PRO A 25 -7.39 17.59 -13.04
N ALA A 26 -6.39 17.72 -12.18
CA ALA A 26 -6.55 17.53 -10.75
C ALA A 26 -7.44 18.65 -10.16
N PRO A 27 -8.06 18.43 -8.98
CA PRO A 27 -8.73 19.50 -8.24
C PRO A 27 -7.80 20.73 -8.11
N GLY A 28 -8.29 21.90 -8.50
CA GLY A 28 -7.47 23.12 -8.57
C GLY A 28 -6.81 23.38 -9.94
N GLY A 29 -7.10 22.58 -10.97
CA GLY A 29 -6.68 22.83 -12.35
C GLY A 29 -5.25 22.41 -12.69
N PHE A 30 -4.57 21.71 -11.78
CA PHE A 30 -3.22 21.22 -12.03
C PHE A 30 -3.21 20.07 -13.03
N ILE A 31 -2.22 20.10 -13.93
CA ILE A 31 -1.97 19.01 -14.88
C ILE A 31 -1.41 17.81 -14.12
N ARG A 32 -2.03 16.65 -14.30
CA ARG A 32 -1.54 15.40 -13.72
C ARG A 32 -0.34 14.89 -14.50
N ARG A 33 0.61 14.28 -13.79
CA ARG A 33 1.76 13.61 -14.40
C ARG A 33 1.72 12.14 -14.05
N ALA A 34 2.14 11.31 -15.01
CA ALA A 34 2.32 9.89 -14.76
C ALA A 34 3.37 9.70 -13.65
N PRO A 35 3.21 8.73 -12.75
CA PRO A 35 4.11 8.56 -11.61
C PRO A 35 5.59 8.43 -12.00
N ASN A 36 5.89 7.84 -13.16
CA ASN A 36 7.25 7.68 -13.68
C ASN A 36 7.86 8.97 -14.27
N LEU A 37 7.06 10.01 -14.50
CA LEU A 37 7.50 11.31 -15.01
C LEU A 37 7.69 12.35 -13.90
N ASP A 38 7.36 12.00 -12.65
CA ASP A 38 7.53 12.85 -11.48
C ASP A 38 8.78 12.43 -10.70
N LYS A 39 9.76 13.34 -10.61
CA LYS A 39 11.04 13.07 -9.94
C LYS A 39 10.87 12.75 -8.45
N GLU A 40 9.97 13.44 -7.76
CA GLU A 40 9.75 13.23 -6.33
C GLU A 40 9.15 11.85 -6.09
N VAL A 41 8.18 11.46 -6.93
CA VAL A 41 7.56 10.14 -6.87
C VAL A 41 8.59 9.04 -7.13
N VAL A 42 9.40 9.17 -8.19
CA VAL A 42 10.44 8.18 -8.52
C VAL A 42 11.45 8.06 -7.38
N MET A 43 11.94 9.16 -6.82
CA MET A 43 12.85 9.14 -5.67
C MET A 43 12.21 8.45 -4.46
N GLY A 44 10.96 8.76 -4.16
CA GLY A 44 10.21 8.12 -3.07
C GLY A 44 10.04 6.61 -3.28
N CYS A 45 9.83 6.16 -4.52
CA CYS A 45 9.77 4.73 -4.84
C CYS A 45 11.12 4.04 -4.57
N MET A 46 12.23 4.65 -4.97
CA MET A 46 13.57 4.09 -4.72
C MET A 46 13.88 4.00 -3.22
N GLU A 47 13.52 5.02 -2.44
CA GLU A 47 13.66 5.00 -0.99
C GLU A 47 12.72 3.97 -0.32
N ALA A 48 11.55 3.73 -0.89
CA ALA A 48 10.65 2.69 -0.41
C ALA A 48 11.23 1.29 -0.68
N PHE A 49 11.75 1.03 -1.88
CA PHE A 49 12.37 -0.26 -2.21
C PHE A 49 13.57 -0.57 -1.31
N SER A 50 14.46 0.39 -1.06
CA SER A 50 15.61 0.17 -0.17
C SER A 50 15.22 -0.13 1.29
N LYS A 51 14.02 0.27 1.72
CA LYS A 51 13.47 -0.04 3.05
C LYS A 51 12.67 -1.35 3.09
N ILE A 52 12.11 -1.77 1.96
CA ILE A 52 11.28 -2.97 1.86
C ILE A 52 12.14 -4.21 1.61
N ALA A 53 13.15 -4.10 0.75
CA ALA A 53 14.03 -5.19 0.39
C ALA A 53 14.91 -5.63 1.58
N GLU A 54 15.15 -6.92 1.70
CA GLU A 54 16.03 -7.49 2.74
C GLU A 54 17.50 -7.37 2.36
N ASN A 55 17.81 -7.32 1.06
CA ASN A 55 19.16 -7.25 0.52
C ASN A 55 19.20 -6.52 -0.83
N ALA A 56 20.42 -6.28 -1.32
CA ALA A 56 20.66 -5.51 -2.54
C ALA A 56 20.17 -6.21 -3.82
N ASP A 57 20.13 -7.55 -3.83
CA ASP A 57 19.68 -8.33 -4.99
C ASP A 57 18.16 -8.23 -5.14
N GLU A 58 17.42 -8.35 -4.03
CA GLU A 58 15.97 -8.14 -4.00
C GLU A 58 15.62 -6.69 -4.38
N GLU A 59 16.34 -5.71 -3.86
CA GLU A 59 16.12 -4.30 -4.22
C GLU A 59 16.32 -4.08 -5.73
N LYS A 60 17.37 -4.68 -6.32
CA LYS A 60 17.60 -4.62 -7.76
C LYS A 60 16.47 -5.27 -8.54
N GLN A 61 16.03 -6.45 -8.12
CA GLN A 61 14.93 -7.18 -8.77
C GLN A 61 13.63 -6.38 -8.74
N LEU A 62 13.30 -5.73 -7.62
CA LEU A 62 12.14 -4.85 -7.51
C LEU A 62 12.23 -3.68 -8.49
N ARG A 63 13.40 -3.04 -8.63
CA ARG A 63 13.60 -1.96 -9.60
C ARG A 63 13.44 -2.43 -11.05
N ASP A 64 14.02 -3.58 -11.39
CA ASP A 64 13.95 -4.13 -12.75
C ASP A 64 12.50 -4.46 -13.12
N GLN A 65 11.77 -5.11 -12.22
CA GLN A 65 10.34 -5.39 -12.38
C GLN A 65 9.47 -4.14 -12.44
N PHE A 66 9.80 -3.13 -11.63
CA PHE A 66 9.08 -1.87 -11.66
C PHE A 66 9.23 -1.17 -13.00
N VAL A 67 10.39 -1.26 -13.65
CA VAL A 67 10.58 -0.78 -15.03
C VAL A 67 9.73 -1.57 -16.02
N GLU A 68 9.61 -2.89 -15.89
CA GLU A 68 8.74 -3.69 -16.77
C GLU A 68 7.26 -3.27 -16.68
N PHE A 69 6.78 -3.06 -15.45
CA PHE A 69 5.44 -2.55 -15.20
C PHE A 69 5.23 -1.16 -15.81
N GLN A 70 6.13 -0.21 -15.53
CA GLN A 70 6.01 1.17 -16.03
C GLN A 70 6.05 1.26 -17.56
N LEU A 71 6.85 0.42 -18.20
CA LEU A 71 6.95 0.34 -19.65
C LEU A 71 5.85 -0.52 -20.29
N LYS A 72 4.89 -1.02 -19.49
CA LYS A 72 3.81 -1.91 -19.89
C LYS A 72 4.32 -3.08 -20.74
N LYS A 73 5.39 -3.74 -20.32
CA LYS A 73 5.97 -4.90 -21.04
C LYS A 73 5.18 -6.18 -20.75
N GLY A 74 5.27 -7.14 -21.67
CA GLY A 74 4.70 -8.47 -21.49
C GLY A 74 3.19 -8.44 -21.29
N ILE A 75 2.69 -9.09 -20.24
CA ILE A 75 1.26 -9.16 -19.91
C ILE A 75 0.65 -7.75 -19.75
N TYR A 76 1.40 -6.78 -19.26
CA TYR A 76 0.91 -5.40 -19.06
C TYR A 76 0.62 -4.64 -20.36
N SER A 77 1.17 -5.10 -21.50
CA SER A 77 0.87 -4.53 -22.82
C SER A 77 -0.50 -4.96 -23.35
N MET A 78 -1.09 -6.02 -22.79
CA MET A 78 -2.34 -6.59 -23.30
C MET A 78 -3.49 -5.56 -23.21
N PRO A 79 -4.36 -5.48 -24.23
CA PRO A 79 -5.50 -4.57 -24.20
C PRO A 79 -6.41 -4.77 -22.97
N GLN A 80 -6.57 -6.02 -22.50
CA GLN A 80 -7.34 -6.36 -21.32
C GLN A 80 -6.74 -5.74 -20.06
N ALA A 81 -5.41 -5.89 -19.87
CA ALA A 81 -4.72 -5.28 -18.74
C ALA A 81 -4.94 -3.76 -18.73
N GLN A 82 -4.79 -3.09 -19.88
CA GLN A 82 -4.97 -1.65 -19.99
C GLN A 82 -6.41 -1.16 -19.73
N MET A 83 -7.41 -1.94 -20.14
CA MET A 83 -8.81 -1.64 -19.85
C MET A 83 -9.13 -1.83 -18.36
N ASP A 84 -8.55 -2.86 -17.76
CA ASP A 84 -8.72 -3.20 -16.35
C ASP A 84 -7.96 -2.24 -15.43
N ASP A 85 -6.89 -1.59 -15.90
CA ASP A 85 -6.10 -0.58 -15.16
C ASP A 85 -7.01 0.49 -14.51
N VAL A 86 -8.13 0.82 -15.16
CA VAL A 86 -9.06 1.89 -14.75
C VAL A 86 -10.34 1.37 -14.08
N THR A 87 -10.79 0.18 -14.47
CA THR A 87 -12.11 -0.36 -14.10
C THR A 87 -12.05 -1.30 -12.91
N MET A 88 -10.89 -1.90 -12.62
CA MET A 88 -10.70 -2.83 -11.51
C MET A 88 -10.07 -2.16 -10.28
N ASP A 89 -10.25 -2.78 -9.11
CA ASP A 89 -9.43 -2.44 -7.95
C ASP A 89 -7.96 -2.81 -8.21
N ALA A 90 -7.04 -1.98 -7.73
CA ALA A 90 -5.62 -2.18 -8.00
C ALA A 90 -5.10 -3.51 -7.43
N ILE A 91 -5.60 -3.98 -6.29
CA ILE A 91 -5.19 -5.25 -5.69
C ILE A 91 -5.65 -6.42 -6.55
N ASP A 92 -6.87 -6.36 -7.09
CA ASP A 92 -7.38 -7.39 -8.00
C ASP A 92 -6.62 -7.39 -9.32
N TRP A 93 -6.29 -6.21 -9.84
CA TRP A 93 -5.44 -6.07 -11.03
C TRP A 93 -4.07 -6.73 -10.85
N TRP A 94 -3.39 -6.46 -9.73
CA TRP A 94 -2.12 -7.12 -9.39
C TRP A 94 -2.26 -8.62 -9.18
N SER A 95 -3.43 -9.10 -8.78
CA SER A 95 -3.69 -10.54 -8.61
C SER A 95 -3.84 -11.26 -9.95
N ILE A 96 -4.35 -10.59 -11.00
CA ILE A 96 -4.52 -11.16 -12.34
C ILE A 96 -3.23 -11.02 -13.16
N TYR A 97 -2.69 -9.81 -13.24
CA TYR A 97 -1.62 -9.47 -14.19
C TYR A 97 -0.22 -9.50 -13.56
N GLY A 98 -0.13 -9.51 -12.23
CA GLY A 98 1.15 -9.43 -11.50
C GLY A 98 2.07 -10.65 -11.67
N SER A 99 1.62 -11.72 -12.32
CA SER A 99 2.46 -12.89 -12.63
C SER A 99 3.67 -12.57 -13.51
N GLN A 100 3.61 -11.48 -14.29
CA GLN A 100 4.75 -10.97 -15.07
C GLN A 100 5.88 -10.46 -14.17
N THR A 101 5.55 -9.87 -13.02
CA THR A 101 6.51 -9.33 -12.05
C THR A 101 6.14 -9.75 -10.63
N PRO A 102 6.41 -11.02 -10.26
CA PRO A 102 5.82 -11.61 -9.07
C PRO A 102 6.27 -10.93 -7.76
N GLU A 103 7.54 -10.57 -7.64
CA GLU A 103 8.08 -9.90 -6.44
C GLU A 103 7.49 -8.51 -6.26
N LEU A 104 7.39 -7.74 -7.36
CA LEU A 104 6.74 -6.44 -7.34
C LEU A 104 5.24 -6.56 -7.02
N ALA A 105 4.56 -7.58 -7.55
CA ALA A 105 3.14 -7.82 -7.29
C ALA A 105 2.87 -8.12 -5.81
N GLU A 106 3.74 -8.89 -5.14
CA GLU A 106 3.66 -9.11 -3.69
C GLU A 106 3.83 -7.81 -2.90
N VAL A 107 4.79 -6.97 -3.29
CA VAL A 107 4.97 -5.64 -2.69
C VAL A 107 3.73 -4.78 -2.93
N ALA A 108 3.20 -4.74 -4.16
CA ALA A 108 2.03 -3.95 -4.51
C ALA A 108 0.81 -4.32 -3.68
N LYS A 109 0.49 -5.62 -3.57
CA LYS A 109 -0.62 -6.09 -2.72
C LYS A 109 -0.44 -5.69 -1.26
N LYS A 110 0.79 -5.78 -0.71
CA LYS A 110 1.08 -5.36 0.67
C LYS A 110 0.96 -3.84 0.87
N VAL A 111 1.42 -3.04 -0.08
CA VAL A 111 1.40 -1.56 0.00
C VAL A 111 -0.03 -1.05 -0.17
N LEU A 112 -0.76 -1.54 -1.16
CA LEU A 112 -2.11 -1.09 -1.51
C LEU A 112 -3.18 -1.58 -0.52
N SER A 113 -2.94 -2.69 0.18
CA SER A 113 -3.83 -3.16 1.25
C SER A 113 -3.71 -2.36 2.55
N GLN A 114 -2.75 -1.44 2.66
CA GLN A 114 -2.60 -0.63 3.87
C GLN A 114 -3.73 0.39 4.00
N PRO A 115 -4.36 0.50 5.18
CA PRO A 115 -5.41 1.48 5.38
C PRO A 115 -4.85 2.91 5.36
N ILE A 116 -5.29 3.71 4.39
CA ILE A 116 -4.84 5.10 4.21
C ILE A 116 -5.66 6.09 5.09
N SER A 117 -6.70 5.61 5.78
CA SER A 117 -7.59 6.50 6.56
C SER A 117 -6.98 6.97 7.89
N SER A 118 -7.14 8.25 8.20
CA SER A 118 -6.83 8.83 9.53
C SER A 118 -7.53 8.06 10.64
N SER A 119 -8.77 7.62 10.42
CA SER A 119 -9.55 6.81 11.37
C SER A 119 -8.90 5.46 11.72
N SER A 120 -8.08 4.90 10.84
CA SER A 120 -7.30 3.69 11.14
C SER A 120 -6.13 3.99 12.06
N ALA A 121 -5.44 5.12 11.83
CA ALA A 121 -4.41 5.62 12.73
C ALA A 121 -4.98 6.00 14.10
N GLU A 122 -6.13 6.69 14.14
CA GLU A 122 -6.82 7.05 15.39
C GLU A 122 -7.18 5.83 16.24
N ARG A 123 -7.59 4.73 15.61
CA ARG A 123 -7.85 3.45 16.32
C ARG A 123 -6.57 2.89 16.95
N ALA A 124 -5.44 2.94 16.25
CA ALA A 124 -4.15 2.54 16.80
C ALA A 124 -3.73 3.45 17.97
N TRP A 125 -3.90 4.77 17.84
CA TRP A 125 -3.61 5.73 18.90
C TRP A 125 -4.53 5.63 20.11
N SER A 126 -5.81 5.32 19.90
CA SER A 126 -6.76 5.04 20.99
C SER A 126 -6.32 3.81 21.79
N THR A 127 -5.88 2.75 21.08
CA THR A 127 -5.30 1.56 21.70
C THR A 127 -4.02 1.91 22.46
N TYR A 128 -3.16 2.74 21.87
CA TYR A 128 -1.95 3.23 22.52
C TYR A 128 -2.25 3.96 23.82
N ARG A 129 -3.21 4.90 23.81
CA ARG A 129 -3.67 5.62 25.00
C ARG A 129 -4.24 4.67 26.05
N HIS A 130 -4.81 3.54 25.63
CA HIS A 130 -5.23 2.49 26.54
C HIS A 130 -4.04 1.70 27.11
N VAL A 131 -3.02 1.35 26.32
CA VAL A 131 -1.86 0.59 26.82
C VAL A 131 -0.95 1.45 27.69
N HIS A 132 -0.71 2.69 27.26
CA HIS A 132 0.20 3.64 27.87
C HIS A 132 -0.50 4.98 28.08
N SER A 133 -0.65 5.38 29.34
CA SER A 133 -1.33 6.63 29.73
C SER A 133 -0.60 7.28 30.90
N LEU A 134 -0.94 8.53 31.23
CA LEU A 134 -0.36 9.22 32.39
C LEU A 134 -0.48 8.42 33.70
N LYS A 135 -1.54 7.63 33.86
CA LYS A 135 -1.73 6.73 35.03
C LYS A 135 -1.08 5.35 34.86
N ARG A 136 -0.78 4.93 33.63
CA ARG A 136 -0.20 3.61 33.26
C ARG A 136 1.03 3.85 32.38
N ASN A 137 2.10 4.37 32.97
CA ASN A 137 3.32 4.80 32.27
C ASN A 137 4.58 4.00 32.66
N ARG A 138 4.41 2.84 33.31
CA ARG A 138 5.52 1.98 33.75
C ARG A 138 6.15 1.16 32.61
N LEU A 139 5.53 1.14 31.44
CA LEU A 139 6.05 0.45 30.26
C LEU A 139 6.94 1.41 29.48
N ASN A 140 8.06 0.91 28.96
CA ASN A 140 8.82 1.66 27.98
C ASN A 140 8.09 1.69 26.62
N SER A 141 8.44 2.66 25.78
CA SER A 141 7.84 2.86 24.45
C SER A 141 7.89 1.59 23.61
N SER A 142 9.05 0.93 23.52
CA SER A 142 9.20 -0.31 22.73
C SER A 142 8.24 -1.43 23.15
N ARG A 143 8.01 -1.62 24.45
CA ARG A 143 7.05 -2.61 24.98
C ARG A 143 5.61 -2.17 24.71
N ALA A 144 5.30 -0.89 24.86
CA ALA A 144 3.98 -0.35 24.53
C ALA A 144 3.66 -0.54 23.04
N ASP A 145 4.60 -0.24 22.14
CA ASP A 145 4.47 -0.42 20.70
C ASP A 145 4.17 -1.88 20.35
N LYS A 146 4.92 -2.83 20.92
CA LYS A 146 4.69 -4.28 20.74
C LYS A 146 3.31 -4.71 21.22
N LEU A 147 2.85 -4.19 22.37
CA LEU A 147 1.52 -4.50 22.88
C LEU A 147 0.40 -3.96 21.99
N VAL A 148 0.55 -2.74 21.46
CA VAL A 148 -0.40 -2.16 20.50
C VAL A 148 -0.43 -2.97 19.20
N TYR A 149 0.74 -3.38 18.70
CA TYR A 149 0.84 -4.26 17.53
C TYR A 149 0.10 -5.58 17.77
N ILE A 150 0.40 -6.28 18.87
CA ILE A 150 -0.27 -7.55 19.22
C ILE A 150 -1.77 -7.35 19.37
N HIS A 151 -2.22 -6.33 20.12
CA HIS A 151 -3.64 -6.04 20.31
C HIS A 151 -4.37 -5.77 18.99
N THR A 152 -3.75 -4.99 18.11
CA THR A 152 -4.34 -4.64 16.81
C THR A 152 -4.45 -5.87 15.91
N ASN A 153 -3.39 -6.68 15.82
CA ASN A 153 -3.40 -7.89 15.00
C ASN A 153 -4.36 -8.96 15.51
N LEU A 154 -4.39 -9.21 16.83
CA LEU A 154 -5.36 -10.14 17.43
C LEU A 154 -6.80 -9.70 17.14
N ARG A 155 -7.08 -8.40 17.20
CA ARG A 155 -8.39 -7.84 16.85
C ARG A 155 -8.71 -7.93 15.36
N LEU A 156 -7.72 -7.89 14.47
CA LEU A 156 -7.94 -8.09 13.04
C LEU A 156 -8.25 -9.56 12.76
N ILE A 157 -7.46 -10.48 13.32
CA ILE A 157 -7.66 -11.93 13.16
C ILE A 157 -9.03 -12.35 13.71
N SER A 158 -9.44 -11.82 14.87
CA SER A 158 -10.74 -12.17 15.45
C SER A 158 -11.93 -11.79 14.57
N ARG A 159 -11.81 -10.81 13.66
CA ARG A 159 -12.90 -10.47 12.74
C ARG A 159 -13.22 -11.57 11.74
N TYR A 160 -12.28 -12.46 11.49
CA TYR A 160 -12.46 -13.58 10.57
C TYR A 160 -13.06 -14.81 11.24
N THR A 161 -13.20 -14.83 12.58
CA THR A 161 -13.79 -15.97 13.30
C THR A 161 -15.32 -15.94 13.26
N ASP A 162 -15.95 -17.12 13.22
CA ASP A 162 -17.42 -17.23 13.22
C ASP A 162 -18.05 -16.64 14.48
N SER A 163 -17.36 -16.76 15.62
CA SER A 163 -17.80 -16.15 16.88
C SER A 163 -17.90 -14.62 16.81
N TYR A 164 -17.11 -13.96 15.96
CA TYR A 164 -17.21 -12.53 15.76
C TYR A 164 -18.30 -12.18 14.74
N LYS A 165 -18.40 -12.95 13.65
CA LYS A 165 -19.40 -12.74 12.58
C LYS A 165 -20.84 -13.02 13.03
N ASN A 166 -21.02 -14.01 13.89
CA ASN A 166 -22.33 -14.50 14.35
C ASN A 166 -22.53 -14.35 15.86
N GLY A 167 -21.63 -13.66 16.56
CA GLY A 167 -21.71 -13.46 18.00
C GLY A 167 -22.70 -12.39 18.43
N PRO A 168 -22.97 -12.30 19.75
CA PRO A 168 -23.95 -11.37 20.32
C PRO A 168 -23.57 -9.89 20.20
N TYR A 169 -22.33 -9.58 19.78
CA TYR A 169 -21.80 -8.23 19.61
C TYR A 169 -21.61 -7.83 18.13
N ARG A 170 -22.24 -8.55 17.20
CA ARG A 170 -22.29 -8.17 15.79
C ARG A 170 -22.95 -6.79 15.68
N LYS A 171 -22.31 -5.86 14.99
CA LYS A 171 -22.91 -4.58 14.60
C LYS A 171 -23.72 -4.71 13.34
#